data_AF-S8DRH8-F1
#
_entry.id   AF-S8DRH8-F1
#
_cell.length_a   1.000
_cell.length_b   1.000
_cell.length_c   1.000
_cell.angle_alpha   90.00
_cell.angle_beta   90.00
_cell.angle_gamma   90.00
#
_symmetry.space_group_name_H-M   'P 1'
#
loop_
_entity.id
_entity.type
_entity.pdbx_description
1 polymer ?
#
loop_
_entity_poly.entity_id
_entity_poly.type
_entity_poly.pdbx_seq_one_letter_code
_entity_poly.pdbx_strand_id
1 'polypeptide(L)'
;MFYKCRHGDWSERSMFYLKREVEQTVETWEKLVVAGDEHELAVFIGTEILRLRKVEEHTSLCSEWDKREAQMILNKRTSDQDERLEEILSRLRTLGWGAEVDFVETYGHTTFFKHKQFRVAERLTEDAWNSMRVGMERCMKNIRFQRLEHELEQRLQARQGVFKDALLALLNHPQNVAHIRLGDIALIPEVREVMCSPADVTVTKDSFDAAAAQMQKHSKEFQRRVQDELLGLLSKLVKEDAKSDADPKAAALQDEKLSGAKVLGLATTCFLCTKCGRGQFYPSVLKHACLRKQPPIVETSDIYGQFVARTIPLYWSGELPVKVMGVLKACEPHACVAKAFELCGKDSRTVTMKEMDALPDLRFVVGERTVLTWRAVVLGMFKLWRFKDPDPAWRLATPEEVVEVKKEERAERLKASRFTCKLCDNLKEAASGQAIYHLTITHGMNNCQRDCDELESYLPRDTPEANNIYVVDLRIKQIP
;
A
#
# COMPACT_ATOMS: atom_id res chain seq x y z
N MET A 1 29.13 30.20 -55.52
CA MET A 1 27.65 30.00 -55.50
C MET A 1 27.39 28.56 -55.92
N PHE A 2 26.53 27.84 -55.21
CA PHE A 2 26.09 26.49 -55.61
C PHE A 2 24.67 26.60 -56.18
N TYR A 3 24.38 25.86 -57.26
CA TYR A 3 23.00 25.69 -57.70
C TYR A 3 22.37 24.54 -56.93
N LYS A 4 21.22 24.79 -56.30
CA LYS A 4 20.37 23.75 -55.72
C LYS A 4 19.32 23.37 -56.77
N CYS A 5 19.44 22.19 -57.35
CA CYS A 5 18.38 21.65 -58.20
C CYS A 5 17.29 21.05 -57.29
N ARG A 6 16.05 21.54 -57.40
CA ARG A 6 14.87 20.93 -56.77
C ARG A 6 14.22 20.03 -57.81
N HIS A 7 14.38 18.72 -57.68
CA HIS A 7 13.56 17.75 -58.39
C HIS A 7 12.50 17.23 -57.41
N GLY A 8 11.26 17.68 -57.59
CA GLY A 8 10.15 17.33 -56.71
C GLY A 8 9.94 15.82 -56.61
N ASP A 9 10.43 15.19 -55.54
CA ASP A 9 9.69 14.31 -54.65
C ASP A 9 10.49 14.04 -53.35
N TRP A 10 9.80 13.95 -52.22
CA TRP A 10 10.26 14.28 -50.87
C TRP A 10 11.20 13.28 -50.15
N SER A 11 12.30 12.87 -50.79
CA SER A 11 13.45 12.26 -50.09
C SER A 11 14.82 12.84 -50.50
N GLU A 12 14.81 14.02 -51.12
CA GLU A 12 15.96 14.66 -51.78
C GLU A 12 17.20 14.82 -50.89
N ARG A 13 18.21 13.97 -51.14
CA ARG A 13 19.61 14.39 -51.00
C ARG A 13 19.79 15.64 -51.87
N SER A 14 19.93 16.80 -51.25
CA SER A 14 20.25 18.04 -51.97
C SER A 14 21.61 17.86 -52.65
N MET A 15 21.62 17.69 -53.97
CA MET A 15 22.84 17.67 -54.76
C MET A 15 23.28 19.11 -55.02
N PHE A 16 24.53 19.41 -54.67
CA PHE A 16 25.14 20.71 -54.90
C PHE A 16 26.14 20.58 -56.03
N TYR A 17 25.97 21.39 -57.07
CA TYR A 17 26.90 21.47 -58.18
C TYR A 17 27.67 22.79 -58.10
N LEU A 18 28.96 22.75 -58.47
CA LEU A 18 29.75 23.96 -58.64
C LEU A 18 29.16 24.77 -59.79
N LYS A 19 28.71 26.01 -59.49
CA LYS A 19 28.07 26.89 -60.48
C LYS A 19 28.85 27.00 -61.79
N ARG A 20 30.17 27.15 -61.70
CA ARG A 20 31.06 27.23 -62.85
C ARG A 20 30.99 25.98 -63.74
N GLU A 21 30.93 24.79 -63.15
CA GLU A 21 30.86 23.54 -63.92
C GLU A 21 29.52 23.44 -64.65
N VAL A 22 28.42 23.77 -63.96
CA VAL A 22 27.08 23.79 -64.56
C VAL A 22 27.02 24.78 -65.72
N GLU A 23 27.50 26.00 -65.51
CA GLU A 23 27.53 27.04 -66.55
C GLU A 23 28.39 26.62 -67.75
N GLN A 24 29.56 26.01 -67.52
CA GLN A 24 30.41 25.50 -68.60
C GLN A 24 29.77 24.34 -69.38
N THR A 25 29.11 23.41 -68.69
CA THR A 25 28.38 22.31 -69.32
C THR A 25 27.22 22.85 -70.17
N VAL A 26 26.45 23.83 -69.66
CA VAL A 26 25.35 24.47 -70.39
C VAL A 26 25.86 25.24 -71.60
N GLU A 27 26.91 26.04 -71.45
CA GLU A 27 27.49 26.82 -72.55
C GLU A 27 28.03 25.90 -73.66
N THR A 28 28.68 24.79 -73.29
CA THR A 28 29.20 23.81 -74.26
C THR A 28 28.08 23.08 -74.98
N TRP A 29 27.03 22.69 -74.25
CA TRP A 29 25.82 22.08 -74.79
C TRP A 29 25.14 23.00 -75.82
N GLU A 30 24.89 24.26 -75.47
CA GLU A 30 24.24 25.23 -76.34
C GLU A 30 25.03 25.44 -77.64
N LYS A 31 26.36 25.55 -77.56
CA LYS A 31 27.23 25.69 -78.74
C LYS A 31 27.12 24.49 -79.68
N LEU A 32 27.13 23.26 -79.14
CA LEU A 32 27.04 22.03 -79.94
C LEU A 32 25.67 21.87 -80.59
N VAL A 33 24.59 22.24 -79.90
CA VAL A 33 23.22 22.23 -80.45
C VAL A 33 23.08 23.24 -81.59
N VAL A 34 23.60 24.46 -81.43
CA VAL A 34 23.55 25.50 -82.49
C VAL A 34 24.36 25.10 -83.72
N ALA A 35 25.48 24.38 -83.55
CA ALA A 35 26.32 23.90 -84.64
C ALA A 35 25.68 22.76 -85.46
N GLY A 36 24.68 22.06 -84.92
CA GLY A 36 23.99 20.96 -85.60
C GLY A 36 24.84 19.68 -85.76
N ASP A 37 25.94 19.55 -85.03
CA ASP A 37 26.82 18.38 -85.07
C ASP A 37 26.34 17.31 -84.06
N GLU A 38 25.49 16.40 -84.54
CA GLU A 38 24.92 15.33 -83.73
C GLU A 38 26.00 14.37 -83.15
N HIS A 39 27.11 14.20 -83.85
CA HIS A 39 28.18 13.28 -83.41
C HIS A 39 28.93 13.87 -82.22
N GLU A 40 29.39 15.12 -82.34
CA GLU A 40 30.09 15.82 -81.25
C GLU A 40 29.18 15.99 -80.02
N LEU A 41 27.88 16.23 -80.22
CA LEU A 41 26.90 16.28 -79.13
C LEU A 41 26.79 14.92 -78.40
N ALA A 42 26.73 13.81 -79.13
CA ALA A 42 26.69 12.48 -78.54
C ALA A 42 27.99 12.13 -77.78
N VAL A 43 29.14 12.53 -78.31
CA VAL A 43 30.45 12.37 -77.66
C VAL A 43 30.51 13.19 -76.37
N PHE A 44 30.03 14.43 -76.38
CA PHE A 44 29.95 15.29 -75.19
C PHE A 44 29.05 14.68 -74.12
N ILE A 45 27.85 14.22 -74.49
CA ILE A 45 26.91 13.52 -73.59
C ILE A 45 27.58 12.30 -72.96
N GLY A 46 28.17 11.43 -73.79
CA GLY A 46 28.86 10.23 -73.31
C GLY A 46 30.00 10.55 -72.35
N THR A 47 30.78 11.58 -72.67
CA THR A 47 31.88 12.07 -71.82
C THR A 47 31.37 12.59 -70.48
N GLU A 48 30.28 13.36 -70.48
CA GLU A 48 29.73 13.89 -69.23
C GLU A 48 29.05 12.82 -68.36
N ILE A 49 28.35 11.86 -68.97
CA ILE A 49 27.83 10.69 -68.25
C ILE A 49 28.97 9.93 -67.58
N LEU A 50 30.08 9.70 -68.30
CA LEU A 50 31.25 9.02 -67.74
C LEU A 50 31.91 9.86 -66.64
N ARG A 51 31.98 11.19 -66.78
CA ARG A 51 32.49 12.07 -65.72
C ARG A 51 31.62 11.99 -64.47
N LEU A 52 30.30 12.11 -64.61
CA LEU A 52 29.35 12.04 -63.49
C LEU A 52 29.42 10.69 -62.78
N ARG A 53 29.50 9.57 -63.51
CA ARG A 53 29.69 8.23 -62.92
C ARG A 53 30.97 8.14 -62.09
N LYS A 54 32.09 8.70 -62.58
CA LYS A 54 33.35 8.75 -61.83
C LYS A 54 33.23 9.61 -60.56
N VAL A 55 32.52 10.74 -60.63
CA VAL A 55 32.26 11.59 -59.44
C VAL A 55 31.37 10.84 -58.45
N GLU A 56 30.34 10.15 -58.90
CA GLU A 56 29.46 9.35 -58.06
C GLU A 56 30.21 8.21 -57.37
N GLU A 57 31.03 7.46 -58.10
CA GLU A 57 31.88 6.41 -57.55
C GLU A 57 32.86 6.98 -56.50
N HIS A 58 33.54 8.08 -56.82
CA HIS A 58 34.46 8.72 -55.89
C HIS A 58 33.75 9.26 -54.64
N THR A 59 32.58 9.89 -54.77
CA THR A 59 31.80 10.38 -53.62
C THR A 59 31.27 9.23 -52.77
N SER A 60 30.90 8.10 -53.36
CA SER A 60 30.55 6.87 -52.64
C SER A 60 31.73 6.37 -51.83
N LEU A 61 32.92 6.25 -52.44
CA LEU A 61 34.14 5.84 -51.75
C LEU A 61 34.51 6.79 -50.61
N CYS A 62 34.40 8.11 -50.82
CA CYS A 62 34.63 9.11 -49.77
C CYS A 62 33.61 9.00 -48.63
N SER A 63 32.33 8.74 -48.92
CA SER A 63 31.30 8.53 -47.89
C SER A 63 31.53 7.25 -47.10
N GLU A 64 31.93 6.17 -47.75
CA GLU A 64 32.30 4.92 -47.08
C GLU A 64 33.56 5.06 -46.23
N TRP A 65 34.54 5.83 -46.70
CA TRP A 65 35.73 6.17 -45.92
C TRP A 65 35.36 6.97 -44.68
N ASP A 66 34.55 8.02 -44.81
CA ASP A 66 34.10 8.86 -43.68
C ASP A 66 33.33 8.04 -42.63
N LYS A 67 32.43 7.15 -43.06
CA LYS A 67 31.73 6.23 -42.16
C LYS A 67 32.68 5.28 -41.42
N ARG A 68 33.67 4.72 -42.13
CA ARG A 68 34.68 3.84 -41.51
C ARG A 68 35.52 4.60 -40.52
N GLU A 69 35.96 5.81 -40.86
CA GLU A 69 36.74 6.68 -39.97
C GLU A 69 35.94 7.04 -38.72
N ALA A 70 34.69 7.48 -38.87
CA ALA A 70 33.80 7.77 -37.74
C ALA A 70 33.58 6.55 -36.83
N GLN A 71 33.41 5.36 -37.42
CA GLN A 71 33.30 4.11 -36.66
C GLN A 71 34.60 3.74 -35.94
N MET A 72 35.76 3.93 -36.58
CA MET A 72 37.06 3.70 -35.95
C MET A 72 37.29 4.64 -34.77
N ILE A 73 36.97 5.93 -34.91
CA ILE A 73 37.03 6.91 -33.82
C ILE A 73 36.09 6.53 -32.67
N LEU A 74 34.85 6.12 -32.99
CA LEU A 74 33.89 5.69 -31.99
C LEU A 74 34.38 4.43 -31.24
N ASN A 75 34.86 3.42 -31.97
CA ASN A 75 35.39 2.19 -31.38
C ASN A 75 36.59 2.47 -30.47
N LYS A 76 37.52 3.31 -30.94
CA LYS A 76 38.68 3.72 -30.14
C LYS A 76 38.24 4.43 -28.87
N ARG A 77 37.31 5.38 -28.99
CA ARG A 77 36.76 6.11 -27.84
C ARG A 77 36.09 5.18 -26.82
N THR A 78 35.33 4.19 -27.28
CA THR A 78 34.70 3.19 -26.42
C THR A 78 35.76 2.32 -25.75
N SER A 79 36.77 1.84 -26.50
CA SER A 79 37.88 1.06 -25.95
C SER A 79 38.62 1.83 -24.85
N ASP A 80 38.95 3.11 -25.09
CA ASP A 80 39.62 3.96 -24.11
C ASP A 80 38.74 4.20 -22.85
N GLN A 81 37.41 4.25 -23.01
CA GLN A 81 36.47 4.36 -21.89
C GLN A 81 36.38 3.06 -21.07
N ASP A 82 36.35 1.91 -21.76
CA ASP A 82 36.29 0.59 -21.12
C ASP A 82 37.58 0.31 -20.34
N GLU A 83 38.75 0.58 -20.93
CA GLU A 83 40.04 0.45 -20.23
C GLU A 83 40.11 1.35 -18.99
N ARG A 84 39.64 2.60 -19.10
CA ARG A 84 39.58 3.52 -17.97
C ARG A 84 38.63 3.01 -16.88
N LEU A 85 37.48 2.47 -17.26
CA LEU A 85 36.51 1.91 -16.31
C LEU A 85 37.13 0.75 -15.53
N GLU A 86 37.74 -0.21 -16.22
CA GLU A 86 38.43 -1.34 -15.60
C GLU A 86 39.55 -0.89 -14.65
N GLU A 87 40.33 0.12 -15.03
CA GLU A 87 41.36 0.67 -14.15
C GLU A 87 40.75 1.28 -12.87
N ILE A 88 39.65 2.03 -13.00
CA ILE A 88 38.95 2.59 -11.84
C ILE A 88 38.39 1.48 -10.95
N LEU A 89 37.74 0.45 -11.52
CA LEU A 89 37.18 -0.67 -10.77
C LEU A 89 38.28 -1.43 -10.01
N SER A 90 39.42 -1.68 -10.65
CA SER A 90 40.59 -2.30 -10.03
C SER A 90 41.13 -1.49 -8.85
N ARG A 91 41.26 -0.16 -9.00
CA ARG A 91 41.67 0.73 -7.90
C ARG A 91 40.65 0.75 -6.76
N LEU A 92 39.35 0.74 -7.06
CA LEU A 92 38.29 0.64 -6.04
C LEU A 92 38.34 -0.70 -5.29
N ARG A 93 38.57 -1.82 -5.99
CA ARG A 93 38.81 -3.14 -5.36
C ARG A 93 40.00 -3.07 -4.40
N THR A 94 41.10 -2.43 -4.82
CA THR A 94 42.32 -2.24 -4.00
C THR A 94 42.06 -1.39 -2.75
N LEU A 95 41.13 -0.43 -2.83
CA LEU A 95 40.68 0.38 -1.69
C LEU A 95 39.68 -0.34 -0.76
N GLY A 96 39.39 -1.63 -0.99
CA GLY A 96 38.49 -2.43 -0.16
C GLY A 96 37.01 -2.31 -0.53
N TRP A 97 36.68 -1.80 -1.72
CA TRP A 97 35.31 -1.71 -2.24
C TRP A 97 34.91 -2.89 -3.13
N GLY A 98 35.64 -4.01 -3.06
CA GLY A 98 35.44 -5.13 -3.99
C GLY A 98 34.01 -5.69 -4.00
N ALA A 99 33.44 -5.96 -2.82
CA ALA A 99 32.07 -6.46 -2.73
C ALA A 99 31.03 -5.49 -3.32
N GLU A 100 31.26 -4.19 -3.22
CA GLU A 100 30.39 -3.18 -3.82
C GLU A 100 30.57 -3.09 -5.35
N VAL A 101 31.78 -3.29 -5.87
CA VAL A 101 32.04 -3.38 -7.32
C VAL A 101 31.33 -4.61 -7.89
N ASP A 102 31.51 -5.78 -7.28
CA ASP A 102 30.89 -7.03 -7.72
C ASP A 102 29.36 -6.93 -7.72
N PHE A 103 28.80 -6.25 -6.72
CA PHE A 103 27.36 -5.94 -6.65
C PHE A 103 26.89 -5.07 -7.83
N VAL A 104 27.64 -4.02 -8.19
CA VAL A 104 27.30 -3.15 -9.32
C VAL A 104 27.38 -3.89 -10.66
N GLU A 105 28.40 -4.73 -10.85
CA GLU A 105 28.58 -5.58 -12.04
C GLU A 105 27.41 -6.57 -12.17
N THR A 106 27.04 -7.23 -11.08
CA THR A 106 25.99 -8.27 -11.06
C THR A 106 24.59 -7.69 -11.31
N TYR A 107 24.25 -6.57 -10.68
CA TYR A 107 22.89 -6.01 -10.70
C TYR A 107 22.71 -4.84 -11.67
N GLY A 108 23.73 -4.49 -12.45
CA GLY A 108 23.62 -3.53 -13.54
C GLY A 108 23.24 -2.12 -13.07
N HIS A 109 23.85 -1.63 -11.99
CA HIS A 109 23.53 -0.32 -11.40
C HIS A 109 23.88 0.84 -12.35
N THR A 110 22.96 1.17 -13.27
CA THR A 110 23.22 2.13 -14.37
C THR A 110 23.63 3.52 -13.89
N THR A 111 23.22 3.92 -12.69
CA THR A 111 23.57 5.23 -12.11
C THR A 111 25.06 5.36 -11.85
N PHE A 112 25.74 4.27 -11.47
CA PHE A 112 27.18 4.25 -11.27
C PHE A 112 27.91 4.46 -12.61
N PHE A 113 27.60 3.63 -13.62
CA PHE A 113 28.21 3.73 -14.95
C PHE A 113 27.87 5.02 -15.71
N LYS A 114 26.80 5.74 -15.32
CA LYS A 114 26.46 7.06 -15.87
C LYS A 114 27.28 8.20 -15.27
N HIS A 115 28.09 7.96 -14.25
CA HIS A 115 28.89 9.02 -13.64
C HIS A 115 29.92 9.56 -14.64
N LYS A 116 30.00 10.89 -14.74
CA LYS A 116 30.80 11.60 -15.77
C LYS A 116 32.26 11.16 -15.85
N GLN A 117 32.85 10.75 -14.73
CA GLN A 117 34.25 10.35 -14.65
C GLN A 117 34.57 9.03 -15.35
N PHE A 118 33.56 8.17 -15.58
CA PHE A 118 33.71 6.93 -16.36
C PHE A 118 33.60 7.16 -17.87
N ARG A 119 33.06 8.31 -18.31
CA ARG A 119 32.84 8.62 -19.72
C ARG A 119 33.99 9.39 -20.37
N VAL A 120 35.06 9.65 -19.64
CA VAL A 120 36.23 10.35 -20.15
C VAL A 120 37.07 9.35 -20.95
N ALA A 121 37.24 9.60 -22.25
CA ALA A 121 38.05 8.77 -23.14
C ALA A 121 39.53 9.18 -23.09
N GLU A 122 40.07 9.23 -21.88
CA GLU A 122 41.47 9.55 -21.62
C GLU A 122 42.00 8.57 -20.58
N ARG A 123 43.29 8.23 -20.67
CA ARG A 123 43.94 7.36 -19.69
C ARG A 123 43.84 7.96 -18.28
N LEU A 124 43.63 7.11 -17.28
CA LEU A 124 43.57 7.56 -15.88
C LEU A 124 44.97 7.89 -15.37
N THR A 125 45.25 9.17 -15.13
CA THR A 125 46.48 9.61 -14.48
C THR A 125 46.34 9.60 -12.96
N GLU A 126 47.45 9.57 -12.22
CA GLU A 126 47.43 9.63 -10.75
C GLU A 126 46.76 10.90 -10.22
N ASP A 127 47.03 12.05 -10.84
CA ASP A 127 46.41 13.32 -10.44
C ASP A 127 44.90 13.30 -10.69
N ALA A 128 44.47 12.77 -11.85
CA ALA A 128 43.06 12.62 -12.17
C ALA A 128 42.37 11.66 -11.19
N TRP A 129 43.02 10.53 -10.85
CA TRP A 129 42.55 9.58 -9.85
C TRP A 129 42.38 10.24 -8.48
N ASN A 130 43.42 10.91 -7.98
CA ASN A 130 43.40 11.57 -6.69
C ASN A 130 42.29 12.64 -6.60
N SER A 131 42.07 13.38 -7.69
CA SER A 131 40.98 14.36 -7.79
C SER A 131 39.59 13.72 -7.74
N MET A 132 39.37 12.60 -8.45
CA MET A 132 38.05 11.95 -8.50
C MET A 132 37.76 11.00 -7.34
N ARG A 133 38.80 10.51 -6.65
CA ARG A 133 38.72 9.48 -5.60
C ARG A 133 37.70 9.82 -4.52
N VAL A 134 37.71 11.05 -4.00
CA VAL A 134 36.77 11.49 -2.94
C VAL A 134 35.31 11.36 -3.39
N GLY A 135 35.02 11.69 -4.66
CA GLY A 135 33.70 11.52 -5.24
C GLY A 135 33.31 10.05 -5.41
N MET A 136 34.27 9.20 -5.82
CA MET A 136 34.05 7.76 -5.94
C MET A 136 33.80 7.10 -4.59
N GLU A 137 34.58 7.40 -3.56
CA GLU A 137 34.36 6.86 -2.21
C GLU A 137 32.97 7.23 -1.66
N ARG A 138 32.49 8.45 -1.93
CA ARG A 138 31.11 8.84 -1.58
C ARG A 138 30.08 8.00 -2.33
N CYS A 139 30.29 7.76 -3.62
CA CYS A 139 29.42 6.91 -4.43
C CYS A 139 29.40 5.47 -3.91
N MET A 140 30.58 4.91 -3.59
CA MET A 140 30.72 3.56 -3.06
C MET A 140 30.07 3.39 -1.68
N LYS A 141 30.05 4.42 -0.83
CA LYS A 141 29.28 4.38 0.43
C LYS A 141 27.77 4.23 0.19
N ASN A 142 27.22 4.91 -0.82
CA ASN A 142 25.82 4.75 -1.19
C ASN A 142 25.54 3.37 -1.79
N ILE A 143 26.45 2.85 -2.64
CA ILE A 143 26.34 1.50 -3.19
C ILE A 143 26.41 0.45 -2.08
N ARG A 144 27.28 0.63 -1.07
CA ARG A 144 27.34 -0.25 0.10
C ARG A 144 25.99 -0.30 0.82
N PHE A 145 25.35 0.85 1.01
CA PHE A 145 24.01 0.89 1.61
C PHE A 145 23.00 0.09 0.79
N GLN A 146 22.94 0.31 -0.53
CA GLN A 146 22.06 -0.42 -1.45
C GLN A 146 22.34 -1.93 -1.47
N ARG A 147 23.62 -2.32 -1.45
CA ARG A 147 24.05 -3.73 -1.37
C ARG A 147 23.54 -4.38 -0.09
N LEU A 148 23.73 -3.72 1.06
CA LEU A 148 23.30 -4.25 2.35
C LEU A 148 21.77 -4.34 2.45
N GLU A 149 21.03 -3.38 1.89
CA GLU A 149 19.57 -3.46 1.78
C GLU A 149 19.12 -4.64 0.93
N HIS A 150 19.74 -4.83 -0.23
CA HIS A 150 19.45 -5.95 -1.13
C HIS A 150 19.80 -7.30 -0.50
N GLU A 151 20.96 -7.42 0.15
CA GLU A 151 21.35 -8.63 0.89
C GLU A 151 20.38 -8.97 2.02
N LEU A 152 19.90 -7.96 2.74
CA LEU A 152 18.87 -8.14 3.76
C LEU A 152 17.54 -8.59 3.12
N GLU A 153 17.12 -7.97 2.01
CA GLU A 153 15.90 -8.35 1.31
C GLU A 153 15.95 -9.80 0.82
N GLN A 154 17.05 -10.23 0.19
CA GLN A 154 17.27 -11.61 -0.24
C GLN A 154 17.18 -12.58 0.94
N ARG A 155 17.79 -12.22 2.08
CA ARG A 155 17.74 -13.04 3.31
C ARG A 155 16.32 -13.16 3.85
N LEU A 156 15.56 -12.06 3.89
CA LEU A 156 14.17 -12.07 4.34
C LEU A 156 13.29 -12.91 3.40
N GLN A 157 13.51 -12.84 2.09
CA GLN A 157 12.81 -13.69 1.12
C GLN A 157 13.14 -15.18 1.33
N ALA A 158 14.41 -15.52 1.51
CA ALA A 158 14.83 -16.90 1.78
C ALA A 158 14.20 -17.45 3.07
N ARG A 159 13.98 -16.60 4.08
CA ARG A 159 13.37 -16.96 5.37
C ARG A 159 11.84 -16.91 5.38
N GLN A 160 11.20 -16.51 4.27
CA GLN A 160 9.77 -16.24 4.23
C GLN A 160 8.91 -17.45 4.61
N GLY A 161 9.29 -18.68 4.23
CA GLY A 161 8.53 -19.88 4.59
C GLY A 161 8.43 -20.08 6.09
N VAL A 162 9.58 -20.19 6.76
CA VAL A 162 9.69 -20.35 8.23
C VAL A 162 9.01 -19.21 8.97
N PHE A 163 9.14 -17.98 8.47
CA PHE A 163 8.48 -16.81 9.03
C PHE A 163 6.96 -16.96 9.08
N LYS A 164 6.33 -17.40 7.98
CA LYS A 164 4.87 -17.58 7.94
C LYS A 164 4.40 -18.63 8.94
N ASP A 165 5.09 -19.76 9.02
CA ASP A 165 4.76 -20.84 9.94
C ASP A 165 4.90 -20.40 11.41
N ALA A 166 5.95 -19.64 11.71
CA ALA A 166 6.17 -19.06 13.03
C ALA A 166 5.08 -18.05 13.41
N LEU A 167 4.70 -17.15 12.50
CA LEU A 167 3.62 -16.19 12.77
C LEU A 167 2.28 -16.89 13.05
N LEU A 168 1.94 -17.95 12.31
CA LEU A 168 0.73 -18.73 12.56
C LEU A 168 0.80 -19.45 13.91
N ALA A 169 1.96 -20.00 14.28
CA ALA A 169 2.16 -20.62 15.59
C ALA A 169 1.97 -19.59 16.73
N LEU A 170 2.55 -18.39 16.59
CA LEU A 170 2.40 -17.30 17.56
C LEU A 170 0.97 -16.77 17.62
N LEU A 171 0.27 -16.67 16.48
CA LEU A 171 -1.14 -16.26 16.43
C LEU A 171 -2.03 -17.21 17.22
N ASN A 172 -1.80 -18.51 17.07
CA ASN A 172 -2.55 -19.58 17.74
C ASN A 172 -2.05 -19.87 19.17
N HIS A 173 -1.07 -19.11 19.67
CA HIS A 173 -0.53 -19.33 21.00
C HIS A 173 -1.58 -19.04 22.09
N PRO A 174 -1.75 -19.90 23.11
CA PRO A 174 -2.80 -19.75 24.12
C PRO A 174 -2.77 -18.40 24.88
N GLN A 175 -1.59 -17.78 24.98
CA GLN A 175 -1.42 -16.50 25.65
C GLN A 175 -1.68 -15.27 24.76
N ASN A 176 -2.03 -15.46 23.48
CA ASN A 176 -2.45 -14.37 22.60
C ASN A 176 -3.90 -13.93 22.92
N VAL A 177 -4.05 -13.19 24.02
CA VAL A 177 -5.36 -12.79 24.57
C VAL A 177 -5.90 -11.48 23.99
N ALA A 178 -5.07 -10.67 23.33
CA ALA A 178 -5.37 -9.28 23.01
C ALA A 178 -5.86 -9.01 21.59
N HIS A 179 -6.26 -10.04 20.84
CA HIS A 179 -6.65 -9.92 19.42
C HIS A 179 -5.53 -9.34 18.54
N ILE A 180 -4.27 -9.62 18.90
CA ILE A 180 -3.12 -9.36 18.04
C ILE A 180 -3.30 -10.20 16.76
N ARG A 181 -3.01 -9.57 15.62
CA ARG A 181 -3.08 -10.18 14.28
C ARG A 181 -1.69 -10.41 13.71
N LEU A 182 -1.57 -11.14 12.60
CA LEU A 182 -0.26 -11.54 12.06
C LEU A 182 0.67 -10.34 11.81
N GLY A 183 0.14 -9.23 11.30
CA GLY A 183 0.91 -8.01 11.08
C GLY A 183 1.42 -7.36 12.36
N ASP A 184 0.66 -7.42 13.47
CA ASP A 184 1.15 -6.93 14.75
C ASP A 184 2.26 -7.85 15.29
N ILE A 185 2.09 -9.17 15.19
CA ILE A 185 3.10 -10.17 15.61
C ILE A 185 4.38 -9.98 14.82
N ALA A 186 4.26 -9.78 13.50
CA ALA A 186 5.39 -9.56 12.61
C ALA A 186 6.24 -8.34 13.01
N LEU A 187 5.65 -7.36 13.71
CA LEU A 187 6.36 -6.16 14.17
C LEU A 187 6.85 -6.25 15.61
N ILE A 188 6.71 -7.40 16.29
CA ILE A 188 7.31 -7.64 17.59
C ILE A 188 8.85 -7.61 17.44
N PRO A 189 9.59 -6.90 18.33
CA PRO A 189 11.05 -6.75 18.22
C PRO A 189 11.80 -8.09 18.12
N GLU A 190 11.41 -9.09 18.91
CA GLU A 190 12.02 -10.41 18.95
C GLU A 190 11.83 -11.16 17.62
N VAL A 191 10.65 -11.03 16.99
CA VAL A 191 10.37 -11.60 15.67
C VAL A 191 11.24 -10.93 14.59
N ARG A 192 11.36 -9.60 14.66
CA ARG A 192 12.21 -8.81 13.77
C ARG A 192 13.69 -9.17 13.93
N GLU A 193 14.17 -9.32 15.15
CA GLU A 193 15.56 -9.69 15.47
C GLU A 193 15.92 -11.04 14.84
N VAL A 194 15.06 -12.05 15.01
CA VAL A 194 15.24 -13.37 14.40
C VAL A 194 15.31 -13.27 12.87
N MET A 195 14.37 -12.53 12.27
CA MET A 195 14.31 -12.38 10.80
C MET A 195 15.48 -11.58 10.22
N CYS A 196 15.97 -10.57 10.94
CA CYS A 196 17.09 -9.73 10.55
C CYS A 196 18.46 -10.28 10.97
N SER A 197 18.51 -11.44 11.64
CA SER A 197 19.75 -12.07 12.10
C SER A 197 20.76 -12.25 10.95
N PRO A 198 22.09 -12.26 11.23
CA PRO A 198 23.13 -12.46 10.24
C PRO A 198 22.94 -13.69 9.32
N ALA A 199 23.57 -13.68 8.14
CA ALA A 199 23.34 -14.69 7.10
C ALA A 199 23.83 -16.10 7.47
N ASP A 200 24.84 -16.19 8.33
CA ASP A 200 25.39 -17.42 8.91
C ASP A 200 24.48 -18.06 9.97
N VAL A 201 23.47 -17.32 10.46
CA VAL A 201 22.48 -17.84 11.40
C VAL A 201 21.36 -18.54 10.64
N THR A 202 21.25 -19.86 10.87
CA THR A 202 20.12 -20.65 10.35
C THR A 202 18.88 -20.34 11.18
N VAL A 203 17.86 -19.77 10.54
CA VAL A 203 16.56 -19.46 11.18
C VAL A 203 15.61 -20.63 10.99
N THR A 204 15.19 -21.21 12.11
CA THR A 204 14.22 -22.32 12.17
C THR A 204 12.98 -21.86 12.95
N LYS A 205 12.00 -22.76 13.11
CA LYS A 205 10.80 -22.47 13.92
C LYS A 205 11.17 -22.17 15.38
N ASP A 206 12.11 -22.93 15.93
CA ASP A 206 12.57 -22.82 17.34
C ASP A 206 13.30 -21.49 17.60
N SER A 207 13.80 -20.84 16.54
CA SER A 207 14.37 -19.49 16.66
C SER A 207 13.36 -18.45 17.18
N PHE A 208 12.05 -18.72 17.10
CA PHE A 208 10.99 -17.82 17.57
C PHE A 208 10.50 -18.13 19.00
N ASP A 209 11.11 -19.08 19.71
CA ASP A 209 10.68 -19.48 21.06
C ASP A 209 10.75 -18.33 22.06
N ALA A 210 11.72 -17.43 21.93
CA ALA A 210 11.82 -16.24 22.76
C ALA A 210 10.60 -15.31 22.60
N ALA A 211 10.10 -15.14 21.37
CA ALA A 211 8.89 -14.37 21.10
C ALA A 211 7.64 -15.09 21.64
N ALA A 212 7.58 -16.43 21.53
CA ALA A 212 6.49 -17.23 22.07
C ALA A 212 6.41 -17.15 23.60
N ALA A 213 7.55 -17.26 24.29
CA ALA A 213 7.66 -17.14 25.74
C ALA A 213 7.20 -15.77 26.25
N GLN A 214 7.34 -14.71 25.44
CA GLN A 214 6.93 -13.35 25.77
C GLN A 214 5.55 -12.96 25.22
N MET A 215 4.79 -13.88 24.61
CA MET A 215 3.56 -13.54 23.90
C MET A 215 2.50 -12.87 24.80
N GLN A 216 2.40 -13.25 26.07
CA GLN A 216 1.51 -12.57 27.02
C GLN A 216 1.90 -11.11 27.25
N LYS A 217 3.21 -10.84 27.39
CA LYS A 217 3.75 -9.49 27.60
C LYS A 217 3.44 -8.62 26.37
N HIS A 218 3.77 -9.10 25.17
CA HIS A 218 3.49 -8.39 23.92
C HIS A 218 1.99 -8.13 23.73
N SER A 219 1.13 -9.08 24.11
CA SER A 219 -0.34 -8.89 24.12
C SER A 219 -0.78 -7.71 24.98
N LYS A 220 -0.22 -7.59 26.19
CA LYS A 220 -0.52 -6.47 27.10
C LYS A 220 0.05 -5.15 26.58
N GLU A 221 1.28 -5.15 26.06
CA GLU A 221 1.93 -3.96 25.51
C GLU A 221 1.18 -3.42 24.28
N PHE A 222 0.75 -4.30 23.38
CA PHE A 222 -0.10 -3.97 22.26
C PHE A 222 -1.41 -3.33 22.73
N GLN A 223 -2.11 -3.97 23.68
CA GLN A 223 -3.37 -3.45 24.20
C GLN A 223 -3.18 -2.07 24.83
N ARG A 224 -2.12 -1.89 25.64
CA ARG A 224 -1.77 -0.60 26.24
C ARG A 224 -1.51 0.46 25.17
N ARG A 225 -0.68 0.17 24.17
CA ARG A 225 -0.40 1.10 23.06
C ARG A 225 -1.69 1.55 22.37
N VAL A 226 -2.58 0.61 22.03
CA VAL A 226 -3.85 0.97 21.38
C VAL A 226 -4.76 1.77 22.32
N GLN A 227 -4.79 1.45 23.62
CA GLN A 227 -5.52 2.26 24.60
C GLN A 227 -4.96 3.68 24.68
N ASP A 228 -3.64 3.86 24.71
CA ASP A 228 -2.98 5.16 24.75
C ASP A 228 -3.31 5.98 23.49
N GLU A 229 -3.31 5.35 22.30
CA GLU A 229 -3.71 5.99 21.05
C GLU A 229 -5.19 6.46 21.09
N LEU A 230 -6.10 5.63 21.62
CA LEU A 230 -7.52 5.96 21.78
C LEU A 230 -7.74 7.09 22.80
N LEU A 231 -7.02 7.07 23.93
CA LEU A 231 -7.03 8.13 24.94
C LEU A 231 -6.47 9.44 24.38
N GLY A 232 -5.46 9.36 23.50
CA GLY A 232 -4.94 10.49 22.75
C GLY A 232 -5.99 11.13 21.85
N LEU A 233 -6.86 10.34 21.21
CA LEU A 233 -7.99 10.87 20.43
C LEU A 233 -9.03 11.59 21.32
N LEU A 234 -9.36 11.02 22.49
CA LEU A 234 -10.29 11.65 23.44
C LEU A 234 -9.72 12.97 24.00
N SER A 235 -8.42 12.99 24.30
CA SER A 235 -7.74 14.19 24.80
C SER A 235 -7.72 15.32 23.76
N LYS A 236 -7.64 14.97 22.46
CA LYS A 236 -7.72 15.96 21.38
C LYS A 236 -9.11 16.57 21.26
N LEU A 237 -10.16 15.74 21.35
CA LEU A 237 -11.54 16.21 21.34
C LEU A 237 -11.77 17.26 22.43
N VAL A 238 -11.39 16.96 23.67
CA VAL A 238 -11.54 17.89 24.82
C VAL A 238 -10.80 19.22 24.60
N LYS A 239 -9.61 19.19 23.97
CA LYS A 239 -8.83 20.40 23.68
C LYS A 239 -9.43 21.25 22.56
N GLU A 240 -10.12 20.63 21.62
CA GLU A 240 -10.85 21.32 20.54
C GLU A 240 -12.08 22.04 21.12
N ASP A 241 -12.79 21.38 22.04
CA ASP A 241 -14.01 21.91 22.67
C ASP A 241 -13.72 23.01 23.71
N ALA A 242 -12.58 22.93 24.42
CA ALA A 242 -12.15 23.94 25.41
C ALA A 242 -11.86 25.34 24.82
N LYS A 243 -11.90 25.50 23.49
CA LYS A 243 -11.90 26.81 22.84
C LYS A 243 -13.28 27.46 22.81
N SER A 244 -14.32 26.73 23.19
CA SER A 244 -15.65 27.25 23.52
C SER A 244 -15.82 27.24 25.04
N ASP A 245 -16.31 28.34 25.61
CA ASP A 245 -16.35 28.54 27.05
C ASP A 245 -17.11 27.42 27.80
N ALA A 246 -16.45 26.86 28.82
CA ALA A 246 -16.98 26.11 29.97
C ALA A 246 -17.81 24.82 29.74
N ASP A 247 -17.21 23.77 29.17
CA ASP A 247 -17.78 22.41 29.24
C ASP A 247 -17.26 21.61 30.48
N PRO A 248 -18.15 21.18 31.41
CA PRO A 248 -17.83 20.33 32.57
C PRO A 248 -17.13 19.00 32.25
N LYS A 249 -17.15 18.53 31.01
CA LYS A 249 -16.57 17.23 30.64
C LYS A 249 -15.05 17.22 30.59
N ALA A 250 -14.44 18.39 30.36
CA ALA A 250 -12.99 18.57 30.48
C ALA A 250 -12.50 18.22 31.91
N ALA A 251 -13.33 18.46 32.93
CA ALA A 251 -13.00 18.15 34.32
C ALA A 251 -12.93 16.63 34.59
N ALA A 252 -13.76 15.80 33.93
CA ALA A 252 -13.76 14.35 34.13
C ALA A 252 -12.54 13.65 33.48
N LEU A 253 -11.99 14.21 32.38
CA LEU A 253 -10.72 13.74 31.82
C LEU A 253 -9.49 14.30 32.54
N GLN A 254 -9.63 15.44 33.23
CA GLN A 254 -8.57 16.03 34.06
C GLN A 254 -8.53 15.46 35.48
N ASP A 255 -9.56 14.73 35.91
CA ASP A 255 -9.54 14.02 37.18
C ASP A 255 -8.49 12.89 37.09
N GLU A 256 -7.29 13.17 37.61
CA GLU A 256 -6.15 12.25 37.73
C GLU A 256 -6.54 10.88 38.34
N LYS A 257 -7.69 10.77 39.00
CA LYS A 257 -8.17 9.52 39.62
C LYS A 257 -8.83 8.53 38.64
N LEU A 258 -9.28 8.95 37.46
CA LEU A 258 -9.84 8.03 36.47
C LEU A 258 -8.72 7.43 35.60
N SER A 259 -8.28 6.22 35.95
CA SER A 259 -7.39 5.43 35.10
C SER A 259 -7.95 5.35 33.67
N GLY A 260 -7.13 5.55 32.64
CA GLY A 260 -7.59 5.59 31.24
C GLY A 260 -8.43 4.37 30.79
N ALA A 261 -8.17 3.19 31.38
CA ALA A 261 -8.99 1.99 31.15
C ALA A 261 -10.46 2.16 31.58
N LYS A 262 -10.75 2.94 32.63
CA LYS A 262 -12.12 3.25 33.06
C LYS A 262 -12.82 4.18 32.07
N VAL A 263 -12.11 5.19 31.55
CA VAL A 263 -12.66 6.12 30.55
C VAL A 263 -13.08 5.36 29.29
N LEU A 264 -12.20 4.49 28.75
CA LEU A 264 -12.54 3.65 27.61
C LEU A 264 -13.68 2.65 27.91
N GLY A 265 -13.94 2.37 29.18
CA GLY A 265 -15.02 1.50 29.65
C GLY A 265 -16.38 2.18 29.81
N LEU A 266 -16.46 3.51 29.70
CA LEU A 266 -17.71 4.26 29.80
C LEU A 266 -18.65 3.92 28.64
N ALA A 267 -19.95 3.82 28.91
CA ALA A 267 -20.96 3.50 27.89
C ALA A 267 -21.13 4.60 26.83
N THR A 268 -20.67 5.82 27.13
CA THR A 268 -20.72 6.96 26.22
C THR A 268 -19.44 7.14 25.40
N THR A 269 -18.35 6.46 25.75
CA THR A 269 -17.09 6.55 25.01
C THR A 269 -17.11 5.69 23.76
N CYS A 270 -17.23 6.34 22.60
CA CYS A 270 -17.21 5.67 21.31
C CYS A 270 -16.33 6.39 20.30
N PHE A 271 -15.97 5.66 19.23
CA PHE A 271 -15.09 6.11 18.17
C PHE A 271 -15.77 5.91 16.81
N LEU A 272 -15.76 6.92 15.96
CA LEU A 272 -16.26 6.82 14.59
C LEU A 272 -15.12 6.43 13.66
N CYS A 273 -15.28 5.35 12.90
CA CYS A 273 -14.37 5.03 11.81
C CYS A 273 -14.62 5.95 10.62
N THR A 274 -13.62 6.74 10.25
CA THR A 274 -13.68 7.68 9.12
C THR A 274 -13.74 6.99 7.76
N LYS A 275 -13.43 5.69 7.68
CA LYS A 275 -13.44 4.91 6.44
C LYS A 275 -14.79 4.29 6.11
N CYS A 276 -15.50 3.75 7.11
CA CYS A 276 -16.79 3.09 6.91
C CYS A 276 -17.98 3.80 7.59
N GLY A 277 -17.71 4.87 8.34
CA GLY A 277 -18.73 5.63 9.07
C GLY A 277 -19.40 4.84 10.19
N ARG A 278 -18.82 3.72 10.64
CA ARG A 278 -19.35 2.93 11.76
C ARG A 278 -18.75 3.41 13.07
N GLY A 279 -19.60 3.58 14.07
CA GLY A 279 -19.19 3.78 15.45
C GLY A 279 -18.69 2.47 16.08
N GLN A 280 -17.74 2.57 17.00
CA GLN A 280 -17.08 1.44 17.67
C GLN A 280 -16.87 1.76 19.15
N PHE A 281 -17.03 0.75 20.00
CA PHE A 281 -16.68 0.80 21.42
C PHE A 281 -15.38 0.07 21.69
N TYR A 282 -14.73 0.37 22.81
CA TYR A 282 -13.67 -0.48 23.32
C TYR A 282 -14.25 -1.72 24.03
N PRO A 283 -13.67 -2.94 23.92
CA PRO A 283 -12.53 -3.33 23.09
C PRO A 283 -12.92 -3.73 21.65
N SER A 284 -14.19 -3.68 21.25
CA SER A 284 -14.66 -4.08 19.91
C SER A 284 -13.93 -3.37 18.77
N VAL A 285 -13.50 -2.13 18.99
CA VAL A 285 -12.69 -1.35 18.07
C VAL A 285 -11.42 -2.08 17.62
N LEU A 286 -10.81 -2.92 18.47
CA LEU A 286 -9.62 -3.72 18.15
C LEU A 286 -9.88 -4.76 17.05
N LYS A 287 -11.15 -5.15 16.86
CA LYS A 287 -11.60 -6.12 15.87
C LYS A 287 -12.06 -5.45 14.57
N HIS A 288 -12.05 -4.12 14.51
CA HIS A 288 -12.61 -3.37 13.39
C HIS A 288 -11.70 -3.46 12.15
N ALA A 289 -12.20 -4.07 11.08
CA ALA A 289 -11.42 -4.38 9.89
C ALA A 289 -10.77 -3.16 9.22
N CYS A 290 -11.37 -1.97 9.29
CA CYS A 290 -10.77 -0.76 8.69
C CYS A 290 -9.45 -0.34 9.34
N LEU A 291 -9.19 -0.72 10.61
CA LEU A 291 -7.89 -0.49 11.26
C LEU A 291 -6.78 -1.37 10.69
N ARG A 292 -7.15 -2.39 9.90
CA ARG A 292 -6.31 -3.45 9.35
C ARG A 292 -6.22 -3.41 7.82
N LYS A 293 -6.74 -2.36 7.19
CA LYS A 293 -6.76 -2.23 5.71
C LYS A 293 -5.68 -1.31 5.17
N GLN A 294 -5.11 -0.46 6.03
CA GLN A 294 -4.06 0.45 5.60
C GLN A 294 -2.71 -0.18 5.89
N PRO A 295 -1.80 -0.24 4.89
CA PRO A 295 -0.43 -0.62 5.18
C PRO A 295 0.15 0.37 6.21
N PRO A 296 1.01 -0.12 7.12
CA PRO A 296 1.74 0.78 8.00
C PRO A 296 2.51 1.80 7.14
N ILE A 297 2.60 3.04 7.63
CA ILE A 297 3.54 4.00 7.04
C ILE A 297 4.91 3.55 7.54
N VAL A 298 5.64 2.86 6.67
CA VAL A 298 6.99 2.37 6.95
C VAL A 298 7.96 3.35 6.33
N GLU A 299 9.01 3.72 7.07
CA GLU A 299 10.10 4.52 6.53
C GLU A 299 10.75 3.79 5.35
N THR A 300 11.18 4.53 4.33
CA THR A 300 11.80 3.93 3.14
C THR A 300 13.11 3.21 3.43
N SER A 301 13.73 3.48 4.58
CA SER A 301 14.92 2.80 5.12
C SER A 301 14.60 1.54 5.92
N ASP A 302 13.35 1.31 6.35
CA ASP A 302 12.98 0.12 7.10
C ASP A 302 12.60 -1.02 6.15
N ILE A 303 13.63 -1.68 5.62
CA ILE A 303 13.51 -2.82 4.71
C ILE A 303 12.67 -3.96 5.30
N TYR A 304 12.81 -4.23 6.61
CA TYR A 304 12.01 -5.27 7.28
C TYR A 304 10.52 -4.90 7.31
N GLY A 305 10.20 -3.66 7.71
CA GLY A 305 8.82 -3.18 7.71
C GLY A 305 8.20 -3.23 6.30
N GLN A 306 8.96 -2.90 5.26
CA GLN A 306 8.51 -3.02 3.87
C GLN A 306 8.27 -4.47 3.46
N PHE A 307 9.17 -5.38 3.84
CA PHE A 307 9.01 -6.82 3.64
C PHE A 307 7.71 -7.34 4.30
N VAL A 308 7.43 -6.93 5.55
CA VAL A 308 6.19 -7.28 6.27
C VAL A 308 4.97 -6.70 5.55
N ALA A 309 5.01 -5.42 5.17
CA ALA A 309 3.90 -4.74 4.49
C ALA A 309 3.59 -5.34 3.11
N ARG A 310 4.58 -5.88 2.40
CA ARG A 310 4.41 -6.60 1.13
C ARG A 310 3.95 -8.05 1.35
N THR A 311 4.51 -8.74 2.34
CA THR A 311 4.26 -10.16 2.57
C THR A 311 2.88 -10.42 3.16
N ILE A 312 2.48 -9.72 4.23
CA ILE A 312 1.25 -10.06 4.96
C ILE A 312 -0.01 -9.94 4.08
N PRO A 313 -0.25 -8.85 3.30
CA PRO A 313 -1.47 -8.71 2.51
C PRO A 313 -1.62 -9.72 1.38
N LEU A 314 -0.52 -10.20 0.80
CA LEU A 314 -0.55 -11.16 -0.31
C LEU A 314 -1.12 -12.51 0.11
N TYR A 315 -0.95 -12.89 1.38
CA TYR A 315 -1.37 -14.19 1.89
C TYR A 315 -2.57 -14.09 2.85
N TRP A 316 -2.77 -12.95 3.51
CA TRP A 316 -3.80 -12.80 4.54
C TRP A 316 -4.46 -11.41 4.49
N SER A 317 -5.59 -11.32 3.79
CA SER A 317 -6.39 -10.11 3.76
C SER A 317 -6.90 -9.76 5.16
N GLY A 318 -6.72 -8.50 5.57
CA GLY A 318 -7.18 -8.02 6.88
C GLY A 318 -6.26 -8.31 8.08
N GLU A 319 -5.05 -8.83 7.84
CA GLU A 319 -4.09 -9.15 8.92
C GLU A 319 -2.99 -8.08 9.09
N LEU A 320 -3.13 -6.87 8.51
CA LEU A 320 -2.16 -5.79 8.70
C LEU A 320 -2.12 -5.29 10.16
N PRO A 321 -1.03 -4.63 10.60
CA PRO A 321 -0.94 -4.03 11.93
C PRO A 321 -2.09 -3.05 12.23
N VAL A 322 -2.51 -2.91 13.49
CA VAL A 322 -3.53 -1.92 13.87
C VAL A 322 -3.01 -0.51 13.61
N LYS A 323 -3.83 0.28 12.92
CA LYS A 323 -3.66 1.73 12.79
C LYS A 323 -4.89 2.46 13.33
N VAL A 324 -4.76 3.11 14.49
CA VAL A 324 -5.83 3.97 15.08
C VAL A 324 -5.81 5.36 14.46
N MET A 325 -4.64 5.99 14.47
CA MET A 325 -4.46 7.38 14.02
C MET A 325 -4.83 7.56 12.54
N GLY A 326 -5.70 8.53 12.27
CA GLY A 326 -6.21 8.84 10.92
C GLY A 326 -7.34 7.92 10.42
N VAL A 327 -7.67 6.85 11.16
CA VAL A 327 -8.79 5.95 10.83
C VAL A 327 -9.97 6.13 11.79
N LEU A 328 -9.69 6.45 13.05
CA LEU A 328 -10.71 6.71 14.07
C LEU A 328 -10.76 8.19 14.44
N LYS A 329 -11.96 8.65 14.77
CA LYS A 329 -12.23 9.92 15.43
C LYS A 329 -12.94 9.63 16.75
N ALA A 330 -12.50 10.26 17.85
CA ALA A 330 -13.25 10.22 19.10
C ALA A 330 -14.57 10.99 18.92
N CYS A 331 -15.65 10.45 19.49
CA CYS A 331 -16.95 11.06 19.36
C CYS A 331 -17.41 11.73 20.64
N GLU A 332 -18.04 12.88 20.48
CA GLU A 332 -18.85 13.44 21.53
C GLU A 332 -20.22 12.72 21.56
N PRO A 333 -20.66 12.19 22.70
CA PRO A 333 -22.03 11.73 22.91
C PRO A 333 -22.96 12.93 22.75
N HIS A 334 -23.96 12.78 21.89
CA HIS A 334 -25.00 13.78 21.70
C HIS A 334 -25.86 13.94 22.96
N ALA A 335 -26.45 15.12 23.16
CA ALA A 335 -27.22 15.46 24.37
C ALA A 335 -28.36 14.47 24.69
N CYS A 336 -29.04 13.91 23.68
CA CYS A 336 -30.11 12.94 23.94
C CYS A 336 -29.61 11.55 24.38
N VAL A 337 -28.31 11.23 24.25
CA VAL A 337 -27.75 10.03 24.89
C VAL A 337 -27.87 10.16 26.41
N ALA A 338 -27.65 11.37 26.95
CA ALA A 338 -27.84 11.64 28.37
C ALA A 338 -29.30 11.43 28.79
N LYS A 339 -30.25 12.01 28.04
CA LYS A 339 -31.70 11.79 28.25
C LYS A 339 -32.09 10.31 28.23
N ALA A 340 -31.60 9.55 27.26
CA ALA A 340 -31.86 8.12 27.18
C ALA A 340 -31.34 7.37 28.42
N PHE A 341 -30.16 7.72 28.92
CA PHE A 341 -29.60 7.05 30.09
C PHE A 341 -30.31 7.46 31.39
N GLU A 342 -30.78 8.70 31.49
CA GLU A 342 -31.62 9.17 32.60
C GLU A 342 -32.94 8.37 32.69
N LEU A 343 -33.55 8.01 31.56
CA LEU A 343 -34.76 7.18 31.53
C LEU A 343 -34.59 5.80 32.18
N CYS A 344 -33.37 5.25 32.21
CA CYS A 344 -33.07 4.00 32.91
C CYS A 344 -32.36 4.23 34.26
N GLY A 345 -32.37 5.47 34.77
CA GLY A 345 -31.79 5.82 36.07
C GLY A 345 -30.26 5.74 36.10
N LYS A 346 -29.59 5.93 34.96
CA LYS A 346 -28.13 5.90 34.84
C LYS A 346 -27.57 7.28 34.51
N ASP A 347 -26.45 7.62 35.12
CA ASP A 347 -25.71 8.84 34.80
C ASP A 347 -24.77 8.58 33.60
N SER A 348 -25.00 9.31 32.51
CA SER A 348 -24.22 9.21 31.28
C SER A 348 -22.74 9.56 31.40
N ARG A 349 -22.34 10.26 32.47
CA ARG A 349 -20.94 10.63 32.72
C ARG A 349 -20.14 9.51 33.37
N THR A 350 -20.80 8.63 34.12
CA THR A 350 -20.13 7.64 34.97
C THR A 350 -20.49 6.20 34.62
N VAL A 351 -21.62 5.97 33.96
CA VAL A 351 -22.08 4.61 33.66
C VAL A 351 -21.15 3.92 32.67
N THR A 352 -20.75 2.70 33.03
CA THR A 352 -19.90 1.83 32.24
C THR A 352 -20.70 0.97 31.28
N MET A 353 -20.05 0.48 30.22
CA MET A 353 -20.67 -0.47 29.29
C MET A 353 -21.14 -1.74 30.01
N LYS A 354 -20.35 -2.22 30.98
CA LYS A 354 -20.68 -3.42 31.77
C LYS A 354 -21.96 -3.23 32.58
N GLU A 355 -22.16 -2.05 33.18
CA GLU A 355 -23.38 -1.73 33.92
C GLU A 355 -24.59 -1.64 33.00
N MET A 356 -24.44 -1.05 31.80
CA MET A 356 -25.53 -1.01 30.81
C MET A 356 -25.86 -2.40 30.26
N ASP A 357 -24.87 -3.26 30.06
CA ASP A 357 -25.06 -4.65 29.63
C ASP A 357 -25.72 -5.54 30.67
N ALA A 358 -25.57 -5.21 31.95
CA ALA A 358 -26.19 -5.94 33.06
C ALA A 358 -27.68 -5.62 33.21
N LEU A 359 -28.19 -4.55 32.57
CA LEU A 359 -29.61 -4.22 32.60
C LEU A 359 -30.41 -5.19 31.72
N PRO A 360 -31.47 -5.82 32.25
CA PRO A 360 -32.22 -6.84 31.52
C PRO A 360 -32.97 -6.20 30.34
N ASP A 361 -32.63 -6.65 29.13
CA ASP A 361 -33.33 -6.34 27.87
C ASP A 361 -33.69 -4.86 27.64
N LEU A 362 -32.81 -3.94 28.06
CA LEU A 362 -33.04 -2.51 27.91
C LEU A 362 -33.20 -2.14 26.42
N ARG A 363 -34.33 -1.51 26.09
CA ARG A 363 -34.67 -1.02 24.74
C ARG A 363 -35.26 0.38 24.83
N PHE A 364 -34.85 1.23 23.91
CA PHE A 364 -35.29 2.61 23.79
C PHE A 364 -36.16 2.77 22.57
N VAL A 365 -37.27 3.47 22.71
CA VAL A 365 -38.12 3.86 21.57
C VAL A 365 -37.88 5.33 21.28
N VAL A 366 -37.66 5.64 20.01
CA VAL A 366 -37.52 7.00 19.50
C VAL A 366 -38.66 7.29 18.53
N GLY A 367 -39.41 8.37 18.79
CA GLY A 367 -40.63 8.67 18.06
C GLY A 367 -41.71 7.61 18.34
N GLU A 368 -42.50 7.24 17.33
CA GLU A 368 -43.65 6.36 17.56
C GLU A 368 -43.28 4.88 17.70
N ARG A 369 -42.30 4.38 16.93
CA ARG A 369 -42.12 2.93 16.72
C ARG A 369 -40.71 2.45 16.36
N THR A 370 -39.69 3.32 16.40
CA THR A 370 -38.31 2.88 16.15
C THR A 370 -37.69 2.45 17.48
N VAL A 371 -37.36 1.17 17.61
CA VAL A 371 -36.77 0.60 18.81
C VAL A 371 -35.27 0.38 18.62
N LEU A 372 -34.49 0.82 19.59
CA LEU A 372 -33.04 0.77 19.60
C LEU A 372 -32.52 0.05 20.84
N THR A 373 -31.44 -0.70 20.67
CA THR A 373 -30.56 -1.09 21.78
C THR A 373 -29.82 0.13 22.33
N TRP A 374 -29.35 0.07 23.60
CA TRP A 374 -28.59 1.18 24.20
C TRP A 374 -27.33 1.53 23.39
N ARG A 375 -26.64 0.53 22.82
CA ARG A 375 -25.49 0.76 21.94
C ARG A 375 -25.89 1.44 20.63
N ALA A 376 -27.04 1.07 20.07
CA ALA A 376 -27.58 1.73 18.89
C ALA A 376 -28.05 3.16 19.20
N VAL A 377 -28.46 3.48 20.43
CA VAL A 377 -28.69 4.88 20.83
C VAL A 377 -27.38 5.66 20.75
N VAL A 378 -26.31 5.19 21.39
CA VAL A 378 -25.02 5.90 21.41
C VAL A 378 -24.40 6.00 20.00
N LEU A 379 -24.42 4.92 19.22
CA LEU A 379 -23.77 4.90 17.89
C LEU A 379 -24.66 5.36 16.74
N GLY A 380 -25.97 5.12 16.84
CA GLY A 380 -26.95 5.43 15.79
C GLY A 380 -27.08 6.92 15.55
N MET A 381 -26.73 7.74 16.54
CA MET A 381 -26.66 9.20 16.45
C MET A 381 -25.82 9.68 15.27
N PHE A 382 -24.74 8.98 14.89
CA PHE A 382 -23.86 9.40 13.79
C PHE A 382 -24.45 9.20 12.39
N LYS A 383 -25.44 8.32 12.23
CA LYS A 383 -26.13 8.10 10.94
C LYS A 383 -27.56 8.65 10.92
N LEU A 384 -28.17 8.82 12.10
CA LEU A 384 -29.55 9.23 12.27
C LEU A 384 -29.73 10.76 12.39
N TRP A 385 -28.73 11.58 12.06
CA TRP A 385 -28.85 13.04 11.82
C TRP A 385 -29.91 13.44 10.76
N ARG A 386 -30.68 12.48 10.24
CA ARG A 386 -31.92 12.72 9.49
C ARG A 386 -33.13 13.02 10.38
N PHE A 387 -33.07 12.80 11.69
CA PHE A 387 -34.06 13.38 12.59
C PHE A 387 -33.81 14.89 12.65
N LYS A 388 -34.62 15.65 11.91
CA LYS A 388 -34.65 17.12 11.98
C LYS A 388 -35.12 17.63 13.35
N ASP A 389 -35.64 16.73 14.17
CA ASP A 389 -36.16 17.05 15.49
C ASP A 389 -35.02 17.05 16.53
N PRO A 390 -34.68 18.21 17.11
CA PRO A 390 -33.66 18.31 18.13
C PRO A 390 -34.02 17.58 19.44
N ASP A 391 -35.29 17.21 19.63
CA ASP A 391 -35.74 16.53 20.84
C ASP A 391 -36.71 15.38 20.55
N PRO A 392 -36.22 14.23 20.07
CA PRO A 392 -37.08 13.10 19.81
C PRO A 392 -37.75 12.64 21.11
N ALA A 393 -39.04 12.32 21.06
CA ALA A 393 -39.75 11.71 22.18
C ALA A 393 -39.17 10.32 22.49
N TRP A 394 -38.28 10.27 23.49
CA TRP A 394 -37.68 9.04 23.99
C TRP A 394 -38.54 8.41 25.08
N ARG A 395 -38.70 7.09 25.04
CA ARG A 395 -39.24 6.29 26.13
C ARG A 395 -38.61 4.91 26.18
N LEU A 396 -38.83 4.18 27.26
CA LEU A 396 -38.52 2.75 27.32
C LEU A 396 -39.55 1.96 26.50
N ALA A 397 -39.09 0.88 25.86
CA ALA A 397 -39.98 -0.03 25.14
C ALA A 397 -40.89 -0.79 26.11
N THR A 398 -42.12 -1.07 25.69
CA THR A 398 -43.02 -1.94 26.47
C THR A 398 -42.59 -3.41 26.34
N PRO A 399 -43.01 -4.30 27.27
CA PRO A 399 -42.70 -5.72 27.17
C PRO A 399 -43.10 -6.35 25.82
N GLU A 400 -44.23 -5.92 25.25
CA GLU A 400 -44.75 -6.40 23.96
C GLU A 400 -43.82 -5.99 22.81
N GLU A 401 -43.38 -4.73 22.79
CA GLU A 401 -42.43 -4.21 21.79
C GLU A 401 -41.09 -4.95 21.90
N VAL A 402 -40.60 -5.23 23.11
CA VAL A 402 -39.36 -6.00 23.31
C VAL A 402 -39.49 -7.41 22.71
N VAL A 403 -40.63 -8.08 22.91
CA VAL A 403 -40.89 -9.41 22.33
C VAL A 403 -40.90 -9.36 20.81
N GLU A 404 -41.54 -8.35 20.22
CA GLU A 404 -41.59 -8.16 18.77
C GLU A 404 -40.20 -7.87 18.20
N VAL A 405 -39.46 -6.93 18.79
CA VAL A 405 -38.10 -6.56 18.40
C VAL A 405 -37.16 -7.75 18.48
N LYS A 406 -37.25 -8.60 19.50
CA LYS A 406 -36.43 -9.82 19.61
C LYS A 406 -36.67 -10.82 18.48
N LYS A 407 -37.85 -10.83 17.85
CA LYS A 407 -38.07 -11.65 16.65
C LYS A 407 -37.31 -11.07 15.46
N GLU A 408 -37.35 -9.75 15.28
CA GLU A 408 -36.61 -9.06 14.23
C GLU A 408 -35.09 -9.12 14.43
N GLU A 409 -34.60 -8.91 15.65
CA GLU A 409 -33.19 -9.02 15.98
C GLU A 409 -32.65 -10.41 15.63
N ARG A 410 -33.42 -11.48 15.88
CA ARG A 410 -33.06 -12.85 15.47
C ARG A 410 -33.01 -12.98 13.94
N ALA A 411 -33.97 -12.40 13.22
CA ALA A 411 -33.98 -12.41 11.77
C ALA A 411 -32.79 -11.65 11.18
N GLU A 412 -32.49 -10.44 11.67
CA GLU A 412 -31.34 -9.63 11.26
C GLU A 412 -30.01 -10.31 11.63
N ARG A 413 -29.93 -10.92 12.82
CA ARG A 413 -28.77 -11.72 13.23
C ARG A 413 -28.52 -12.87 12.26
N LEU A 414 -29.56 -13.58 11.84
CA LEU A 414 -29.44 -14.68 10.87
C LEU A 414 -29.03 -14.16 9.49
N LYS A 415 -29.54 -13.00 9.06
CA LYS A 415 -29.13 -12.35 7.80
C LYS A 415 -27.66 -11.92 7.81
N ALA A 416 -27.18 -11.39 8.93
CA ALA A 416 -25.80 -10.94 9.11
C ALA A 416 -24.80 -12.08 9.37
N SER A 417 -25.30 -13.27 9.68
CA SER A 417 -24.45 -14.44 9.94
C SER A 417 -23.73 -14.90 8.69
N ARG A 418 -22.50 -15.36 8.88
CA ARG A 418 -21.72 -16.13 7.91
C ARG A 418 -21.79 -17.59 8.27
N PHE A 419 -21.55 -18.42 7.28
CA PHE A 419 -21.68 -19.86 7.39
C PHE A 419 -20.39 -20.54 6.94
N THR A 420 -20.02 -21.57 7.68
CA THR A 420 -18.97 -22.52 7.29
C THR A 420 -19.60 -23.90 7.12
N CYS A 421 -19.04 -24.71 6.24
CA CYS A 421 -19.49 -26.08 6.03
C CYS A 421 -18.82 -27.00 7.04
N LYS A 422 -19.59 -27.79 7.79
CA LYS A 422 -19.03 -28.79 8.71
C LYS A 422 -18.53 -30.05 7.99
N LEU A 423 -18.94 -30.24 6.74
CA LEU A 423 -18.60 -31.42 5.95
C LEU A 423 -17.30 -31.27 5.15
N CYS A 424 -16.81 -30.05 4.91
CA CYS A 424 -15.54 -29.82 4.24
C CYS A 424 -14.93 -28.44 4.54
N ASP A 425 -13.61 -28.32 4.35
CA ASP A 425 -12.85 -27.07 4.56
C ASP A 425 -12.87 -26.09 3.38
N ASN A 426 -13.60 -26.44 2.30
CA ASN A 426 -13.60 -25.66 1.05
C ASN A 426 -14.45 -24.38 1.14
N LEU A 427 -15.44 -24.35 2.03
CA LEU A 427 -16.30 -23.17 2.22
C LEU A 427 -15.82 -22.31 3.38
N LYS A 428 -14.96 -21.34 3.08
CA LYS A 428 -14.53 -20.34 4.06
C LYS A 428 -15.46 -19.13 4.01
N GLU A 429 -16.25 -18.96 5.07
CA GLU A 429 -17.02 -17.74 5.37
C GLU A 429 -18.01 -17.30 4.28
N ALA A 430 -19.11 -18.03 4.08
CA ALA A 430 -20.09 -17.72 3.04
C ALA A 430 -21.31 -16.95 3.57
N ALA A 431 -21.93 -16.13 2.71
CA ALA A 431 -23.30 -15.69 2.95
C ALA A 431 -24.27 -16.88 2.89
N SER A 432 -25.42 -16.80 3.54
CA SER A 432 -26.40 -17.91 3.60
C SER A 432 -26.71 -18.55 2.24
N GLY A 433 -27.00 -17.74 1.21
CA GLY A 433 -27.28 -18.26 -0.14
C GLY A 433 -26.11 -19.01 -0.78
N GLN A 434 -24.88 -18.54 -0.56
CA GLN A 434 -23.66 -19.20 -1.06
C GLN A 434 -23.40 -20.51 -0.31
N ALA A 435 -23.67 -20.55 0.99
CA ALA A 435 -23.51 -21.76 1.80
C ALA A 435 -24.51 -22.85 1.42
N ILE A 436 -25.77 -22.48 1.21
CA ILE A 436 -26.81 -23.39 0.71
C ILE A 436 -26.42 -23.92 -0.66
N TYR A 437 -26.02 -23.04 -1.58
CA TYR A 437 -25.56 -23.44 -2.91
C TYR A 437 -24.37 -24.40 -2.84
N HIS A 438 -23.42 -24.15 -1.95
CA HIS A 438 -22.28 -25.03 -1.72
C HIS A 438 -22.71 -26.44 -1.28
N LEU A 439 -23.65 -26.57 -0.33
CA LEU A 439 -24.17 -27.87 0.11
C LEU A 439 -24.85 -28.63 -1.04
N THR A 440 -25.62 -27.93 -1.86
CA THR A 440 -26.31 -28.55 -3.01
C THR A 440 -25.33 -29.06 -4.05
N ILE A 441 -24.34 -28.26 -4.44
CA ILE A 441 -23.42 -28.63 -5.52
C ILE A 441 -22.33 -29.60 -5.04
N THR A 442 -21.78 -29.38 -3.84
CA THR A 442 -20.60 -30.13 -3.36
C THR A 442 -21.01 -31.40 -2.63
N HIS A 443 -22.14 -31.37 -1.90
CA HIS A 443 -22.58 -32.48 -1.05
C HIS A 443 -23.87 -33.13 -1.56
N GLY A 444 -24.42 -32.70 -2.70
CA GLY A 444 -25.64 -33.28 -3.29
C GLY A 444 -26.89 -33.08 -2.43
N MET A 445 -26.84 -32.14 -1.46
CA MET A 445 -27.93 -31.92 -0.53
C MET A 445 -28.96 -30.97 -1.15
N ASN A 446 -30.05 -31.55 -1.65
CA ASN A 446 -31.19 -30.80 -2.16
C ASN A 446 -32.07 -30.33 -0.99
N ASN A 447 -32.61 -29.11 -1.09
CA ASN A 447 -33.52 -28.49 -0.10
C ASN A 447 -32.90 -28.07 1.26
N CYS A 448 -31.58 -27.81 1.33
CA CYS A 448 -30.99 -27.24 2.54
C CYS A 448 -31.55 -25.85 2.86
N GLN A 449 -31.95 -25.64 4.12
CA GLN A 449 -32.35 -24.34 4.65
C GLN A 449 -31.18 -23.67 5.41
N ARG A 450 -31.40 -22.46 5.92
CA ARG A 450 -30.33 -21.68 6.61
C ARG A 450 -29.92 -22.29 7.96
N ASP A 451 -30.79 -23.11 8.53
CA ASP A 451 -30.68 -23.80 9.81
C ASP A 451 -30.32 -25.28 9.67
N CYS A 452 -29.77 -25.67 8.51
CA CYS A 452 -29.26 -27.02 8.27
C CYS A 452 -28.12 -27.35 9.26
N ASP A 453 -28.14 -28.55 9.85
CA ASP A 453 -27.16 -28.99 10.86
C ASP A 453 -25.72 -29.03 10.32
N GLU A 454 -25.57 -29.15 9.00
CA GLU A 454 -24.31 -29.21 8.25
C GLU A 454 -23.64 -27.83 8.08
N LEU A 455 -24.35 -26.74 8.39
CA LEU A 455 -23.77 -25.40 8.44
C LEU A 455 -23.53 -24.96 9.88
N GLU A 456 -22.35 -24.39 10.13
CA GLU A 456 -22.11 -23.64 11.35
C GLU A 456 -22.23 -22.15 11.06
N SER A 457 -23.23 -21.52 11.66
CA SER A 457 -23.42 -20.08 11.57
C SER A 457 -22.61 -19.35 12.65
N TYR A 458 -21.98 -18.24 12.26
CA TYR A 458 -21.32 -17.34 13.19
C TYR A 458 -21.49 -15.90 12.72
N LEU A 459 -21.45 -14.96 13.66
CA LEU A 459 -21.42 -13.55 13.31
C LEU A 459 -19.97 -13.09 13.17
N PRO A 460 -19.60 -12.44 12.06
CA PRO A 460 -18.32 -11.77 11.97
C PRO A 460 -18.22 -10.74 13.09
N ARG A 461 -17.08 -10.75 13.80
CA ARG A 461 -16.94 -9.99 15.05
C ARG A 461 -17.04 -8.47 14.88
N ASP A 462 -16.90 -7.97 13.66
CA ASP A 462 -16.94 -6.55 13.29
C ASP A 462 -18.33 -6.08 12.82
N THR A 463 -19.35 -6.95 12.84
CA THR A 463 -20.72 -6.56 12.50
C THR A 463 -21.43 -5.85 13.66
N PRO A 464 -22.37 -4.95 13.36
CA PRO A 464 -23.23 -4.35 14.39
C PRO A 464 -23.94 -5.40 15.27
N GLU A 465 -24.43 -6.47 14.65
CA GLU A 465 -25.21 -7.53 15.30
C GLU A 465 -24.34 -8.35 16.27
N ALA A 466 -23.07 -8.58 15.93
CA ALA A 466 -22.11 -9.22 16.83
C ALA A 466 -21.86 -8.39 18.10
N ASN A 467 -22.11 -7.10 18.03
CA ASN A 467 -21.94 -6.13 19.10
C ASN A 467 -23.29 -5.69 19.71
N ASN A 468 -24.38 -6.44 19.46
CA ASN A 468 -25.73 -6.13 19.96
C ASN A 468 -26.20 -4.70 19.62
N ILE A 469 -25.91 -4.24 18.39
CA ILE A 469 -26.36 -2.94 17.88
C ILE A 469 -27.51 -3.20 16.91
N TYR A 470 -28.74 -2.98 17.40
CA TYR A 470 -29.97 -3.12 16.60
C TYR A 470 -30.79 -1.83 16.57
N VAL A 471 -31.36 -1.56 15.39
CA VAL A 471 -32.34 -0.51 15.11
C VAL A 471 -33.49 -1.18 14.36
N VAL A 472 -34.67 -1.24 14.96
CA VAL A 472 -35.84 -1.94 14.42
C VAL A 472 -37.00 -0.95 14.30
N ASP A 473 -37.56 -0.78 13.10
CA ASP A 473 -38.74 0.07 12.88
C ASP A 473 -40.01 -0.79 12.81
N LEU A 474 -40.87 -0.67 13.82
CA LEU A 474 -42.12 -1.44 13.93
C LEU A 474 -43.24 -0.94 12.98
N ARG A 475 -43.03 0.13 12.19
CA ARG A 475 -44.04 0.63 11.23
C ARG A 475 -44.13 -0.18 9.95
N ILE A 476 -43.01 -0.78 9.51
CA ILE A 476 -42.89 -1.41 8.20
C ILE A 476 -43.83 -2.64 8.05
N LYS A 477 -44.38 -3.16 9.14
CA LYS A 477 -45.18 -4.38 9.17
C LYS A 477 -46.70 -4.21 9.13
N GLN A 478 -47.21 -2.97 9.08
CA GLN A 478 -48.66 -2.73 8.98
C GLN A 478 -49.14 -2.47 7.54
N ILE A 479 -48.35 -2.86 6.54
CA ILE A 479 -48.82 -2.90 5.16
C ILE A 479 -49.26 -4.36 4.90
N PRO A 480 -50.58 -4.63 4.80
CA PRO A 480 -51.11 -5.98 4.63
C PRO A 480 -50.67 -6.66 3.32
#